data_AF-A0A4R5PKU2-F1
#
_entry.id   AF-A0A4R5PKU2-F1
#
_cell.length_a   1.000
_cell.length_b   1.000
_cell.length_c   1.000
_cell.angle_alpha   90.00
_cell.angle_beta   90.00
_cell.angle_gamma   90.00
#
_symmetry.space_group_name_H-M   'P 1'
#
loop_
_entity.id
_entity.type
_entity.pdbx_description
1 polymer ?
#
loop_
_entity_poly.entity_id
_entity_poly.type
_entity_poly.pdbx_seq_one_letter_code
_entity_poly.pdbx_strand_id
1 'polypeptide(L)'
;MFAFVGIGVVDAAKAQSVSTATPAEVTGATRYDKKLLRLAEILGSLQYLRNLCGETGESVWRETMEKLLDAEAPDDELRHERLTAGYNRGFRTFASVYTSCSDAAVEAEARYRGEGESLTADIVARYGN
;
A
#
# COMPACT_ATOMS: atom_id res chain seq x y z
N MET A 1 50.29 31.83 30.39
CA MET A 1 49.01 31.28 30.88
C MET A 1 48.42 30.49 29.73
N PHE A 2 48.30 29.18 29.92
CA PHE A 2 48.37 28.14 28.89
C PHE A 2 47.09 28.02 28.02
N ALA A 3 47.32 27.75 26.73
CA ALA A 3 46.34 27.25 25.78
C ALA A 3 46.02 25.77 26.08
N PHE A 4 44.75 25.40 26.04
CA PHE A 4 44.32 24.00 26.06
C PHE A 4 43.62 23.66 24.74
N VAL A 5 44.40 23.11 23.80
CA VAL A 5 43.93 22.20 22.77
C VAL A 5 43.97 20.82 23.40
N GLY A 6 42.82 20.16 23.51
CA GLY A 6 42.70 18.82 24.10
C GLY A 6 41.66 18.01 23.36
N ILE A 7 42.13 17.25 22.38
CA ILE A 7 41.38 16.31 21.56
C ILE A 7 40.85 15.19 22.46
N GLY A 8 39.53 15.08 22.60
CA GLY A 8 38.88 13.94 23.24
C GLY A 8 38.89 12.75 22.28
N VAL A 9 39.83 11.83 22.47
CA VAL A 9 39.75 10.48 21.91
C VAL A 9 38.70 9.71 22.70
N VAL A 10 37.58 9.39 22.04
CA VAL A 10 36.63 8.37 22.47
C VAL A 10 37.11 6.98 22.06
N ASP A 11 36.53 5.99 22.74
CA ASP A 11 36.43 4.56 22.38
C ASP A 11 37.39 3.55 23.01
N ALA A 12 36.87 2.87 24.04
CA ALA A 12 37.23 1.50 24.38
C ALA A 12 35.97 0.61 24.26
N ALA A 13 35.85 0.02 23.07
CA ALA A 13 35.28 -1.28 22.72
C ALA A 13 34.20 -1.90 23.64
N LYS A 14 32.94 -1.79 23.21
CA LYS A 14 31.88 -2.75 23.56
C LYS A 14 31.93 -3.89 22.55
N ALA A 15 32.25 -5.10 23.02
CA ALA A 15 32.23 -6.31 22.21
C ALA A 15 30.82 -6.51 21.60
N GLN A 16 30.72 -6.35 20.28
CA GLN A 16 29.51 -6.67 19.53
C GLN A 16 29.55 -8.17 19.24
N SER A 17 28.73 -8.91 19.99
CA SER A 17 28.30 -10.25 19.63
C SER A 17 27.67 -10.19 18.24
N VAL A 18 28.41 -10.65 17.24
CA VAL A 18 27.92 -10.84 15.88
C VAL A 18 26.89 -11.97 15.95
N SER A 19 25.62 -11.60 16.14
CA SER A 19 24.51 -12.46 15.81
C SER A 19 24.55 -12.60 14.29
N THR A 20 24.99 -13.76 13.80
CA THR A 20 24.75 -14.17 12.43
C THR A 20 23.25 -14.36 12.29
N ALA A 21 22.54 -13.26 12.03
CA ALA A 21 21.20 -13.33 11.49
C ALA A 21 21.33 -14.08 10.16
N THR A 22 20.87 -15.33 10.16
CA THR A 22 20.49 -16.03 8.94
C THR A 22 19.72 -15.02 8.08
N PRO A 23 20.07 -14.82 6.80
CA PRO A 23 19.28 -13.97 5.93
C PRO A 23 17.84 -14.45 6.04
N ALA A 24 16.96 -13.60 6.56
CA ALA A 24 15.54 -13.81 6.41
C ALA A 24 15.34 -14.07 4.93
N GLU A 25 14.86 -15.28 4.62
CA GLU A 25 14.52 -15.64 3.26
C GLU A 25 13.57 -14.55 2.77
N VAL A 26 14.02 -13.71 1.84
CA VAL A 26 13.17 -12.72 1.19
C VAL A 26 12.27 -13.52 0.24
N THR A 27 11.38 -14.33 0.80
CA THR A 27 10.28 -14.93 0.08
C THR A 27 9.28 -13.82 -0.19
N GLY A 28 9.41 -13.14 -1.32
CA GLY A 28 8.29 -12.38 -1.89
C GLY A 28 8.35 -10.86 -1.76
N ALA A 29 9.23 -10.23 -2.53
CA ALA A 29 8.63 -9.30 -3.50
C ALA A 29 7.87 -10.20 -4.49
N THR A 30 6.64 -10.60 -4.18
CA THR A 30 5.91 -11.55 -5.02
C THR A 30 5.76 -10.90 -6.39
N ARG A 31 5.84 -11.70 -7.46
CA ARG A 31 5.94 -11.21 -8.86
C ARG A 31 4.82 -10.24 -9.27
N TYR A 32 3.77 -10.13 -8.46
CA TYR A 32 2.60 -9.30 -8.63
C TYR A 32 2.40 -8.24 -7.52
N ASP A 33 3.35 -8.00 -6.62
CA ASP A 33 3.26 -6.96 -5.56
C ASP A 33 2.86 -5.59 -6.10
N LYS A 34 3.47 -5.19 -7.23
CA LYS A 34 3.14 -3.92 -7.89
C LYS A 34 1.70 -3.89 -8.36
N LYS A 35 1.16 -5.03 -8.78
CA LYS A 35 -0.24 -5.19 -9.21
C LYS A 35 -1.16 -5.13 -7.99
N LEU A 36 -0.81 -5.77 -6.87
CA LEU A 36 -1.59 -5.65 -5.63
C LEU A 36 -1.61 -4.23 -5.09
N LEU A 37 -0.46 -3.54 -5.11
CA LEU A 37 -0.39 -2.15 -4.67
C LEU A 37 -1.27 -1.27 -5.55
N ARG A 38 -1.26 -1.48 -6.88
CA ARG A 38 -2.15 -0.77 -7.80
C ARG A 38 -3.62 -1.11 -7.56
N LEU A 39 -3.93 -2.38 -7.27
CA LEU A 39 -5.28 -2.82 -6.94
C LEU A 39 -5.79 -2.12 -5.68
N ALA A 40 -4.97 -2.07 -4.62
CA ALA A 40 -5.30 -1.36 -3.38
C ALA A 40 -5.59 0.13 -3.65
N GLU A 41 -4.74 0.81 -4.44
CA GLU A 41 -4.99 2.20 -4.87
C GLU A 41 -6.33 2.35 -5.61
N ILE A 42 -6.64 1.44 -6.54
CA ILE A 42 -7.91 1.46 -7.28
C ILE A 42 -9.11 1.31 -6.34
N LEU A 43 -9.05 0.39 -5.38
CA LEU A 43 -10.13 0.18 -4.40
C LEU A 43 -10.39 1.46 -3.58
N GLY A 44 -9.33 2.15 -3.14
CA GLY A 44 -9.46 3.42 -2.43
C GLY A 44 -10.05 4.53 -3.29
N SER A 45 -9.65 4.60 -4.55
CA SER A 45 -10.21 5.53 -5.53
C SER A 45 -11.70 5.29 -5.79
N LEU A 46 -12.10 4.03 -5.97
CA LEU A 46 -13.49 3.64 -6.21
C LEU A 46 -14.38 3.94 -5.00
N GLN A 47 -13.89 3.66 -3.78
CA GLN A 47 -14.59 4.03 -2.56
C GLN A 47 -14.93 5.51 -2.54
N TYR A 48 -13.94 6.38 -2.80
CA TYR A 48 -14.15 7.82 -2.76
C TYR A 48 -15.18 8.28 -3.80
N LEU A 49 -14.99 7.90 -5.07
CA LEU A 49 -15.83 8.35 -6.18
C LEU A 49 -17.29 7.90 -6.02
N ARG A 50 -17.52 6.67 -5.56
CA ARG A 50 -18.87 6.14 -5.37
C ARG A 50 -19.59 6.77 -4.19
N ASN A 51 -18.87 7.01 -3.09
CA ASN A 51 -19.42 7.76 -1.97
C ASN A 51 -19.81 9.19 -2.39
N LEU A 52 -18.96 9.83 -3.20
CA LEU A 52 -19.23 11.18 -3.69
C LEU A 52 -20.47 11.25 -4.59
N CYS A 53 -20.71 10.22 -5.40
CA CYS A 53 -21.82 10.14 -6.33
C CYS A 53 -23.11 9.51 -5.77
N GLY A 54 -23.15 9.23 -4.46
CA GLY A 54 -24.36 8.77 -3.78
C GLY A 54 -24.76 7.32 -4.10
N GLU A 55 -23.84 6.52 -4.65
CA GLU A 55 -24.09 5.10 -4.82
C GLU A 55 -23.91 4.37 -3.49
N THR A 56 -24.97 3.73 -2.99
CA THR A 56 -24.95 2.97 -1.73
C THR A 56 -24.03 1.75 -1.87
N GLY A 57 -22.77 1.91 -1.46
CA GLY A 57 -21.76 0.85 -1.53
C GLY A 57 -20.55 1.08 -0.64
N GLU A 58 -20.63 1.98 0.35
CA GLU A 58 -19.52 2.35 1.23
C GLU A 58 -18.88 1.12 1.91
N SER A 59 -19.68 0.10 2.26
CA SER A 59 -19.16 -1.09 2.93
C SER A 59 -18.41 -2.03 1.97
N VAL A 60 -18.85 -2.15 0.71
CA VAL A 60 -18.34 -3.15 -0.24
C VAL A 60 -16.85 -2.97 -0.53
N TRP A 61 -16.37 -1.74 -0.74
CA TRP A 61 -14.96 -1.51 -1.10
C TRP A 61 -14.04 -1.63 0.11
N ARG A 62 -14.50 -1.22 1.29
CA ARG A 62 -13.77 -1.41 2.54
C ARG A 62 -13.64 -2.91 2.84
N GLU A 63 -14.75 -3.65 2.79
CA GLU A 63 -14.75 -5.12 2.97
C GLU A 63 -13.88 -5.82 1.92
N THR A 64 -13.86 -5.32 0.68
CA THR A 64 -13.00 -5.87 -0.37
C THR A 64 -11.52 -5.63 -0.07
N MET A 65 -11.18 -4.45 0.45
CA MET A 65 -9.82 -4.16 0.90
C MET A 65 -9.41 -5.03 2.09
N GLU A 66 -10.31 -5.25 3.06
CA GLU A 66 -10.08 -6.16 4.19
C GLU A 66 -9.80 -7.59 3.69
N LYS A 67 -10.63 -8.11 2.79
CA LYS A 67 -10.39 -9.43 2.16
C LYS A 67 -9.07 -9.51 1.41
N LEU A 68 -8.65 -8.42 0.76
CA LEU A 68 -7.35 -8.36 0.09
C LEU A 68 -6.21 -8.48 1.10
N LEU A 69 -6.32 -7.78 2.24
CA LEU A 69 -5.32 -7.82 3.30
C LEU A 69 -5.25 -9.21 3.95
N ASP A 70 -6.40 -9.81 4.25
CA ASP A 70 -6.49 -11.16 4.83
C ASP A 70 -5.87 -12.21 3.90
N ALA A 71 -6.05 -12.06 2.58
CA ALA A 71 -5.54 -13.02 1.59
C ALA A 71 -4.05 -12.84 1.29
N GLU A 72 -3.59 -11.59 1.20
CA GLU A 72 -2.25 -11.28 0.68
C GLU A 72 -1.23 -10.89 1.76
N ALA A 73 -1.68 -10.56 2.97
CA ALA A 73 -0.82 -10.14 4.07
C ALA A 73 -1.30 -10.65 5.47
N PRO A 74 -1.70 -11.93 5.64
CA PRO A 74 -2.26 -12.43 6.90
C PRO A 74 -1.30 -12.31 8.10
N ASP A 75 0.00 -12.50 7.87
CA ASP A 75 1.05 -12.43 8.90
C ASP A 75 2.23 -11.53 8.47
N ASP A 76 2.03 -10.67 7.46
CA ASP A 76 3.04 -9.76 6.93
C ASP A 76 2.63 -8.30 7.17
N GLU A 77 2.98 -7.78 8.35
CA GLU A 77 2.62 -6.42 8.77
C GLU A 77 3.15 -5.37 7.79
N LEU A 78 4.37 -5.53 7.26
CA LEU A 78 4.95 -4.54 6.35
C LEU A 78 4.19 -4.49 5.01
N ARG A 79 3.78 -5.64 4.48
CA ARG A 79 2.95 -5.72 3.28
C ARG A 79 1.54 -5.19 3.55
N HIS A 80 0.96 -5.52 4.70
CA HIS A 80 -0.33 -5.00 5.16
C HIS A 80 -0.33 -3.46 5.21
N GLU A 81 0.67 -2.85 5.84
CA GLU A 81 0.86 -1.40 5.90
C GLU A 81 1.00 -0.79 4.50
N ARG A 82 1.79 -1.42 3.61
CA ARG A 82 2.01 -0.93 2.24
C ARG A 82 0.74 -0.95 1.41
N LEU A 83 -0.05 -2.01 1.48
CA LEU A 83 -1.33 -2.12 0.77
C LEU A 83 -2.33 -1.11 1.32
N THR A 84 -2.42 -0.96 2.64
CA THR A 84 -3.24 0.06 3.31
C THR A 84 -2.83 1.47 2.89
N ALA A 85 -1.53 1.76 2.82
CA ALA A 85 -1.03 3.03 2.33
C ALA A 85 -1.42 3.28 0.86
N GLY A 86 -1.39 2.25 0.00
CA GLY A 86 -1.88 2.31 -1.38
C GLY A 86 -3.35 2.72 -1.44
N TYR A 87 -4.21 2.01 -0.71
CA TYR A 87 -5.65 2.33 -0.60
C TYR A 87 -5.88 3.78 -0.18
N ASN A 88 -5.22 4.22 0.89
CA ASN A 88 -5.34 5.59 1.39
C ASN A 88 -4.86 6.63 0.37
N ARG A 89 -3.81 6.31 -0.40
CA ARG A 89 -3.30 7.18 -1.47
C ARG A 89 -4.36 7.35 -2.56
N GLY A 90 -4.93 6.26 -3.05
CA GLY A 90 -5.96 6.27 -4.10
C GLY A 90 -7.23 7.02 -3.70
N PHE A 91 -7.68 6.88 -2.44
CA PHE A 91 -8.79 7.65 -1.89
C PHE A 91 -8.49 9.15 -1.89
N ARG A 92 -7.31 9.54 -1.37
CA ARG A 92 -6.90 10.95 -1.27
C ARG A 92 -6.68 11.61 -2.62
N THR A 93 -6.24 10.87 -3.63
CA THR A 93 -6.06 11.38 -4.99
C THR A 93 -7.35 12.02 -5.50
N PHE A 94 -8.47 11.31 -5.46
CA PHE A 94 -9.75 11.87 -5.93
C PHE A 94 -10.38 12.85 -4.95
N ALA A 95 -10.18 12.65 -3.64
CA ALA A 95 -10.62 13.63 -2.63
C ALA A 95 -9.99 15.01 -2.79
N SER A 96 -8.81 15.10 -3.44
CA SER A 96 -8.16 16.38 -3.71
C SER A 96 -8.67 17.10 -4.97
N VAL A 97 -9.41 16.41 -5.85
CA VAL A 97 -9.79 16.91 -7.18
C VAL A 97 -11.30 17.08 -7.34
N TYR A 98 -12.10 16.20 -6.75
CA TYR A 98 -13.55 16.28 -6.81
C TYR A 98 -14.12 16.61 -5.42
N THR A 99 -15.11 17.49 -5.36
CA THR A 99 -15.85 17.82 -4.13
C THR A 99 -17.36 17.70 -4.30
N SER A 100 -17.81 17.46 -5.52
CA SER A 100 -19.18 17.12 -5.90
C SER A 100 -19.16 16.08 -7.01
N CYS A 101 -20.23 15.29 -7.13
CA CYS A 101 -20.37 14.37 -8.24
C CYS A 101 -20.53 15.17 -9.54
N SER A 102 -19.65 14.89 -10.50
CA SER A 102 -19.64 15.49 -11.84
C SER A 102 -19.49 14.38 -12.88
N ASP A 103 -19.81 14.67 -14.14
CA ASP A 103 -19.66 13.69 -15.24
C ASP A 103 -18.22 13.15 -15.32
N ALA A 104 -17.23 14.01 -15.07
CA ALA A 104 -15.82 13.61 -15.01
C ALA A 104 -15.52 12.64 -13.85
N ALA A 105 -16.17 12.80 -12.70
CA ALA A 105 -16.02 11.89 -11.57
C ALA A 105 -16.67 10.53 -11.86
N VAL A 106 -17.84 10.52 -12.52
CA VAL A 106 -18.51 9.30 -12.98
C VAL A 106 -17.67 8.55 -14.02
N GLU A 107 -17.09 9.27 -14.99
CA GLU A 107 -16.20 8.67 -15.99
C GLU A 107 -14.93 8.10 -15.35
N ALA A 108 -14.33 8.83 -14.40
CA ALA A 108 -13.18 8.33 -13.66
C ALA A 108 -13.51 7.04 -12.89
N GLU A 109 -14.69 6.97 -12.28
CA GLU A 109 -15.16 5.79 -11.55
C GLU A 109 -15.27 4.57 -12.48
N ALA A 110 -15.95 4.74 -13.62
CA ALA A 110 -16.11 3.69 -14.62
C ALA A 110 -14.75 3.18 -15.15
N ARG A 111 -13.81 4.10 -15.43
CA ARG A 111 -12.46 3.75 -15.87
C ARG A 111 -11.69 2.95 -14.81
N TYR A 112 -11.73 3.37 -13.56
CA TYR A 112 -11.04 2.67 -12.47
C TYR A 112 -11.65 1.30 -12.17
N ARG A 113 -12.96 1.14 -12.37
CA ARG A 113 -13.61 -0.17 -12.28
C ARG A 113 -13.06 -1.13 -13.33
N GLY A 114 -13.04 -0.70 -14.59
CA GLY A 114 -12.50 -1.51 -15.69
C GLY A 114 -11.00 -1.85 -15.51
N GLU A 115 -10.23 -0.91 -14.96
CA GLU A 115 -8.83 -1.18 -14.59
C GLU A 115 -8.72 -2.23 -13.47
N GLY A 116 -9.52 -2.12 -12.41
CA GLY A 116 -9.54 -3.07 -11.29
C GLY A 116 -9.95 -4.48 -11.72
N GLU A 117 -10.96 -4.60 -12.57
CA GLU A 117 -11.39 -5.87 -13.18
C GLU A 117 -10.27 -6.51 -14.00
N SER A 118 -9.65 -5.73 -14.91
CA SER A 118 -8.55 -6.20 -15.75
C SER A 118 -7.34 -6.64 -14.92
N LEU A 119 -7.01 -5.87 -13.88
CA LEU A 119 -5.88 -6.15 -13.01
C LEU A 119 -6.09 -7.42 -12.18
N THR A 120 -7.29 -7.58 -11.62
CA THR A 120 -7.67 -8.78 -10.85
C THR A 120 -7.65 -10.02 -11.76
N ALA A 121 -8.24 -9.93 -12.96
CA ALA A 121 -8.23 -11.01 -13.93
C ALA A 121 -6.80 -11.41 -14.34
N ASP A 122 -5.90 -10.44 -14.57
CA ASP A 122 -4.51 -10.71 -14.90
C ASP A 122 -3.72 -11.35 -13.74
N ILE A 123 -4.00 -10.95 -12.49
CA ILE A 123 -3.40 -11.58 -11.31
C ILE A 123 -3.85 -13.04 -11.22
N VAL A 124 -5.16 -13.29 -11.28
CA VAL A 124 -5.70 -14.67 -11.19
C VAL A 124 -5.21 -15.54 -12.34
N ALA A 125 -5.23 -15.04 -13.58
CA ALA A 125 -4.81 -15.82 -14.75
C ALA A 125 -3.34 -16.28 -14.70
N ARG A 126 -2.48 -15.54 -13.99
CA ARG A 126 -1.03 -15.81 -13.93
C ARG A 126 -0.56 -16.41 -12.61
N TYR A 127 -1.31 -16.17 -11.53
CA TYR A 127 -0.88 -16.46 -10.17
C TYR A 127 -1.98 -17.12 -9.31
N GLY A 128 -3.20 -17.29 -9.82
CA GLY A 128 -4.26 -18.04 -9.16
C GLY A 128 -4.00 -19.54 -9.27
N ASN A 129 -3.58 -20.15 -8.17
CA ASN A 129 -3.37 -21.59 -8.05
C ASN A 129 -4.65 -22.31 -7.59
#